data_AF-A0A2D0K7R3-F1
#
_entry.id   AF-A0A2D0K7R3-F1
#
_cell.length_a   1.000
_cell.length_b   1.000
_cell.length_c   1.000
_cell.angle_alpha   90.00
_cell.angle_beta   90.00
_cell.angle_gamma   90.00
#
_symmetry.space_group_name_H-M   'P 1'
#
loop_
_entity.id
_entity.type
_entity.pdbx_description
1 polymer ?
#
loop_
_entity_poly.entity_id
_entity_poly.type
_entity_poly.pdbx_seq_one_letter_code
_entity_poly.pdbx_strand_id
1 'polypeptide(L)'
;MFTVKQIIENATSLYETKEITIARIGSPQWKQAFELTKELGIETPDVIEFIPPSYSDEEMTQVVEEEHSLSVTREGVNADDCIAIVCSNIPSPTFPEIPELGGGGYQFLYKGDQLYVTNESGSTVEVVK
;
A
#
# COMPACT_ATOMS: atom_id res chain seq x y z
N MET A 1 11.56 -9.28 12.65
CA MET A 1 11.37 -7.82 12.58
C MET A 1 12.23 -7.26 11.46
N PHE A 2 11.76 -6.21 10.81
CA PHE A 2 12.50 -5.46 9.81
C PHE A 2 12.54 -3.98 10.22
N THR A 3 13.71 -3.36 10.07
CA THR A 3 13.83 -1.91 10.11
C THR A 3 13.73 -1.40 8.68
N VAL A 4 12.83 -0.44 8.45
CA VAL A 4 12.61 0.17 7.15
C VAL A 4 13.08 1.61 7.22
N LYS A 5 13.96 1.97 6.27
CA LYS A 5 14.30 3.35 5.97
C LYS A 5 13.72 3.70 4.62
N GLN A 6 12.89 4.73 4.60
CA GLN A 6 12.27 5.24 3.40
C GLN A 6 12.66 6.70 3.21
N ILE A 7 12.99 7.07 1.98
CA ILE A 7 13.29 8.45 1.58
C ILE A 7 12.35 8.75 0.42
N ILE A 8 11.41 9.67 0.63
CA ILE A 8 10.48 10.14 -0.39
C ILE A 8 10.43 11.66 -0.33
N GLU A 9 10.54 12.34 -1.47
CA GLU A 9 10.53 13.81 -1.54
C GLU A 9 11.50 14.51 -0.55
N ASN A 10 12.68 13.94 -0.36
CA ASN A 10 13.67 14.36 0.64
C ASN A 10 13.24 14.23 2.11
N ALA A 11 12.03 13.73 2.39
CA ALA A 11 11.62 13.33 3.73
C ALA A 11 12.15 11.92 4.03
N THR A 12 12.68 11.70 5.23
CA THR A 12 13.14 10.38 5.68
C THR A 12 12.22 9.84 6.77
N SER A 13 11.68 8.66 6.54
CA SER A 13 10.92 7.88 7.52
C SER A 13 11.74 6.67 7.97
N LEU A 14 11.77 6.42 9.28
CA LEU A 14 12.42 5.28 9.91
C LEU A 14 11.40 4.59 10.82
N TYR A 15 11.15 3.31 10.58
CA TYR A 15 10.19 2.54 11.38
C TYR A 15 10.53 1.06 11.40
N GLU A 16 9.93 0.34 12.35
CA GLU A 16 10.02 -1.11 12.43
C GLU A 16 8.70 -1.75 12.00
N THR A 17 8.78 -2.89 11.33
CA THR A 17 7.62 -3.70 10.96
C THR A 17 7.92 -5.18 11.09
N LYS A 18 6.90 -5.99 11.35
CA LYS A 18 7.03 -7.46 11.36
C LYS A 18 7.15 -8.02 9.95
N GLU A 19 6.47 -7.39 9.01
CA GLU A 19 6.39 -7.80 7.62
C GLU A 19 6.33 -6.56 6.72
N ILE A 20 6.78 -6.72 5.48
CA ILE A 20 6.68 -5.70 4.45
C ILE A 20 6.47 -6.39 3.11
N THR A 21 5.51 -5.91 2.34
CA THR A 21 5.26 -6.36 0.98
C THR A 21 5.63 -5.24 0.02
N ILE A 22 6.54 -5.53 -0.90
CA ILE A 22 6.98 -4.58 -1.93
C ILE A 22 6.60 -5.16 -3.29
N ALA A 23 5.53 -4.64 -3.87
CA ALA A 23 5.08 -5.03 -5.20
C ALA A 23 5.98 -4.38 -6.26
N ARG A 24 6.45 -5.21 -7.19
CA ARG A 24 7.22 -4.78 -8.38
C ARG A 24 6.37 -4.93 -9.64
N ILE A 25 6.77 -4.24 -10.70
CA ILE A 25 6.14 -4.34 -12.03
C ILE A 25 5.87 -5.80 -12.39
N GLY A 26 4.62 -6.09 -12.73
CA GLY A 26 4.17 -7.42 -13.15
C GLY A 26 3.64 -8.32 -12.03
N SER A 27 3.88 -8.00 -10.76
CA SER A 27 3.27 -8.74 -9.64
C SER A 27 1.74 -8.54 -9.58
N PRO A 28 0.98 -9.49 -9.01
CA PRO A 28 -0.46 -9.34 -8.82
C PRO A 28 -0.83 -8.07 -8.04
N GLN A 29 -0.10 -7.78 -6.96
CA GLN A 29 -0.32 -6.61 -6.11
C GLN A 29 -0.10 -5.31 -6.87
N TRP A 30 0.91 -5.27 -7.76
CA TRP A 30 1.13 -4.13 -8.65
C TRP A 30 -0.07 -3.90 -9.56
N LYS A 31 -0.58 -4.97 -10.19
CA LYS A 31 -1.74 -4.87 -11.09
C LYS A 31 -2.98 -4.40 -10.33
N GLN A 32 -3.26 -4.98 -9.17
CA GLN A 32 -4.39 -4.60 -8.31
C GLN A 32 -4.32 -3.12 -7.91
N ALA A 33 -3.15 -2.65 -7.46
CA ALA A 33 -2.98 -1.24 -7.09
C ALA A 33 -3.25 -0.28 -8.26
N PHE A 34 -2.76 -0.57 -9.46
CA PHE A 34 -3.02 0.25 -10.66
C PHE A 34 -4.41 0.05 -11.28
N GLU A 35 -5.10 -1.05 -10.99
CA GLU A 35 -6.52 -1.22 -11.32
C GLU A 35 -7.35 -0.30 -10.42
N LEU A 36 -7.08 -0.29 -9.12
CA LEU A 36 -7.73 0.60 -8.16
C LEU A 36 -7.52 2.08 -8.50
N THR A 37 -6.33 2.48 -8.97
CA THR A 37 -6.10 3.87 -9.38
C THR A 37 -6.98 4.27 -10.56
N LYS A 38 -7.23 3.35 -11.50
CA LYS A 38 -8.13 3.59 -12.65
C LYS A 38 -9.58 3.70 -12.21
N GLU A 39 -10.02 2.83 -11.30
CA GLU A 39 -11.37 2.86 -10.73
C GLU A 39 -11.65 4.18 -10.01
N LEU A 40 -10.66 4.68 -9.28
CA LEU A 40 -10.74 5.96 -8.56
C LEU A 40 -10.45 7.19 -9.44
N GLY A 41 -10.05 7.01 -10.71
CA GLY A 41 -9.73 8.10 -11.63
C GLY A 41 -8.45 8.88 -11.25
N ILE A 42 -7.48 8.21 -10.63
CA ILE A 42 -6.23 8.79 -10.14
C ILE A 42 -5.09 8.50 -11.13
N GLU A 43 -4.49 9.56 -11.67
CA GLU A 43 -3.39 9.43 -12.63
C GLU A 43 -2.02 9.23 -11.96
N THR A 44 -1.71 9.99 -10.91
CA THR A 44 -0.42 9.95 -10.20
C THR A 44 -0.63 9.67 -8.71
N PRO A 45 -0.94 8.42 -8.33
CA PRO A 45 -1.20 8.06 -6.94
C PRO A 45 0.07 8.20 -6.09
N ASP A 46 -0.03 8.84 -4.94
CA ASP A 46 1.00 8.79 -3.90
C ASP A 46 0.67 7.67 -2.91
N VAL A 47 -0.49 7.79 -2.27
CA VAL A 47 -1.02 6.83 -1.31
C VAL A 47 -2.47 6.57 -1.65
N ILE A 48 -2.87 5.31 -1.61
CA ILE A 48 -4.27 4.89 -1.66
C ILE A 48 -4.54 3.95 -0.48
N GLU A 49 -5.57 4.24 0.28
CA GLU A 49 -6.18 3.31 1.23
C GLU A 49 -7.57 2.98 0.74
N PHE A 50 -7.91 1.69 0.76
CA PHE A 50 -9.20 1.20 0.31
C PHE A 50 -9.70 0.11 1.25
N ILE A 51 -10.89 0.33 1.80
CA ILE A 51 -11.62 -0.61 2.64
C ILE A 51 -12.88 -1.00 1.88
N PRO A 52 -13.01 -2.27 1.44
CA PRO A 52 -14.20 -2.72 0.75
C PRO A 52 -15.41 -2.71 1.71
N PRO A 53 -16.64 -2.65 1.17
CA PRO A 53 -17.82 -2.81 2.01
C PRO A 53 -17.83 -4.21 2.64
N SER A 54 -18.30 -4.29 3.88
CA SER A 54 -18.52 -5.56 4.58
C SER A 54 -20.01 -5.85 4.73
N TYR A 55 -20.36 -7.14 4.71
CA TYR A 55 -21.74 -7.60 4.72
C TYR A 55 -21.96 -8.61 5.84
N SER A 56 -23.14 -8.59 6.45
CA SER A 56 -23.51 -9.57 7.49
C SER A 56 -24.04 -10.88 6.94
N ASP A 57 -24.27 -10.96 5.63
CA ASP A 57 -24.83 -12.11 4.91
C ASP A 57 -23.98 -12.49 3.70
N GLU A 58 -23.94 -13.79 3.38
CA GLU A 58 -23.16 -14.32 2.24
C GLU A 58 -23.66 -13.81 0.87
N GLU A 59 -24.94 -13.41 0.78
CA GLU A 59 -25.52 -12.84 -0.44
C GLU A 59 -25.14 -11.38 -0.67
N MET A 60 -24.37 -10.77 0.26
CA MET A 60 -23.90 -9.38 0.20
C MET A 60 -25.03 -8.35 0.05
N THR A 61 -26.13 -8.55 0.79
CA THR A 61 -27.31 -7.67 0.72
C THR A 61 -27.46 -6.73 1.90
N GLN A 62 -26.83 -7.04 3.04
CA GLN A 62 -26.91 -6.26 4.27
C GLN A 62 -25.55 -5.69 4.63
N VAL A 63 -25.33 -4.44 4.21
CA VAL A 63 -24.09 -3.70 4.49
C VAL A 63 -23.95 -3.45 5.99
N VAL A 64 -22.80 -3.82 6.53
CA VAL A 64 -22.38 -3.57 7.92
C VAL A 64 -21.48 -2.33 7.98
N GLU A 65 -20.53 -2.25 7.05
CA GLU A 65 -19.61 -1.13 6.90
C GLU A 65 -19.56 -0.76 5.43
N GLU A 66 -19.78 0.52 5.13
CA GLU A 66 -19.73 1.05 3.77
C GLU A 66 -18.29 1.06 3.24
N GLU A 67 -18.15 1.07 1.92
CA GLU A 67 -16.86 1.28 1.28
C GLU A 67 -16.23 2.61 1.74
N HIS A 68 -14.92 2.57 2.02
CA HIS A 68 -14.15 3.76 2.31
C HIS A 68 -12.87 3.79 1.48
N SER A 69 -12.62 4.91 0.81
CA SER A 69 -11.36 5.15 0.13
C SER A 69 -10.76 6.50 0.50
N LEU A 70 -9.45 6.50 0.67
CA LEU A 70 -8.63 7.70 0.82
C LEU A 70 -7.54 7.65 -0.24
N SER A 71 -7.34 8.75 -0.94
CA SER A 71 -6.30 8.85 -1.95
C SER A 71 -5.58 10.18 -1.90
N VAL A 72 -4.27 10.14 -2.09
CA VAL A 72 -3.39 11.30 -2.24
C VAL A 72 -2.71 11.20 -3.59
N THR A 73 -2.56 12.33 -4.29
CA THR A 73 -1.82 12.40 -5.55
C THR A 73 -0.44 12.99 -5.36
N ARG A 74 0.51 12.53 -6.18
CA ARG A 74 1.87 13.05 -6.25
C ARG A 74 2.01 14.05 -7.39
N GLU A 75 2.55 15.23 -7.10
CA GLU A 75 2.90 16.22 -8.12
C GLU A 75 4.30 15.94 -8.71
N GLY A 76 4.53 16.37 -9.95
CA GLY A 76 5.87 16.32 -10.56
C GLY A 76 6.39 14.93 -10.95
N VAL A 77 5.53 13.91 -10.93
CA VAL A 77 5.85 12.53 -11.35
C VAL A 77 4.96 12.08 -12.51
N ASN A 78 5.38 11.02 -13.21
CA ASN A 78 4.52 10.27 -14.13
C ASN A 78 4.22 8.89 -13.57
N ALA A 79 3.03 8.34 -13.83
CA ALA A 79 2.69 6.96 -13.45
C ALA A 79 3.73 5.92 -13.92
N ASP A 80 4.29 6.12 -15.11
CA ASP A 80 5.34 5.27 -15.69
C ASP A 80 6.69 5.37 -14.95
N ASP A 81 6.85 6.38 -14.08
CA ASP A 81 8.01 6.52 -13.20
C ASP A 81 7.85 5.78 -11.87
N CYS A 82 6.72 5.11 -11.63
CA CYS A 82 6.57 4.25 -10.46
C CYS A 82 7.54 3.06 -10.56
N ILE A 83 8.26 2.78 -9.47
CA ILE A 83 9.31 1.75 -9.40
C ILE A 83 8.99 0.61 -8.41
N ALA A 84 8.12 0.87 -7.45
CA ALA A 84 7.63 -0.12 -6.48
C ALA A 84 6.35 0.41 -5.81
N ILE A 85 5.60 -0.49 -5.20
CA ILE A 85 4.48 -0.14 -4.33
C ILE A 85 4.68 -0.86 -3.00
N VAL A 86 4.66 -0.12 -1.90
CA VAL A 86 4.60 -0.72 -0.57
C VAL A 86 3.14 -1.04 -0.26
N CYS A 87 2.86 -2.31 0.00
CA CYS A 87 1.51 -2.79 0.30
C CYS A 87 1.38 -3.02 1.81
N SER A 88 0.31 -2.52 2.39
CA SER A 88 -0.07 -2.73 3.80
C SER A 88 -1.48 -3.29 3.91
N ASN A 89 -1.73 -4.01 4.98
CA ASN A 89 -3.08 -4.42 5.36
C ASN A 89 -3.65 -3.41 6.34
N ILE A 90 -4.90 -3.00 6.12
CA ILE A 90 -5.65 -2.12 7.03
C ILE A 90 -6.63 -3.01 7.77
N PRO A 91 -6.49 -3.23 9.09
CA PRO A 91 -7.41 -4.09 9.82
C PRO A 91 -8.82 -3.50 9.84
N SER A 92 -9.85 -4.34 9.72
CA SER A 92 -11.22 -3.90 9.94
C SER A 92 -11.40 -3.48 11.40
N PRO A 93 -11.92 -2.28 11.69
CA PRO A 93 -12.27 -1.89 13.05
C PRO A 93 -13.36 -2.80 13.65
N THR A 94 -14.27 -3.27 12.79
CA THR A 94 -15.40 -4.13 13.15
C THR A 94 -14.97 -5.58 13.38
N PHE A 95 -14.04 -6.08 12.56
CA PHE A 95 -13.55 -7.46 12.60
C PHE A 95 -12.01 -7.52 12.66
N PRO A 96 -11.38 -7.07 13.75
CA PRO A 96 -9.92 -6.93 13.82
C PRO A 96 -9.17 -8.27 13.80
N GLU A 97 -9.85 -9.38 14.06
CA GLU A 97 -9.27 -10.74 14.05
C GLU A 97 -9.40 -11.45 12.69
N ILE A 98 -10.07 -10.84 11.70
CA ILE A 98 -10.26 -11.42 10.36
C ILE A 98 -9.61 -10.48 9.33
N PRO A 99 -8.32 -10.67 9.02
CA PRO A 99 -7.58 -9.77 8.13
C PRO A 99 -8.19 -9.62 6.74
N GLU A 100 -8.87 -10.65 6.24
CA GLU A 100 -9.50 -10.68 4.92
C GLU A 100 -10.70 -9.73 4.80
N LEU A 101 -11.26 -9.29 5.93
CA LEU A 101 -12.34 -8.30 5.98
C LEU A 101 -11.82 -6.87 6.16
N GLY A 102 -10.50 -6.71 6.26
CA GLY A 102 -9.84 -5.42 6.27
C GLY A 102 -9.72 -4.78 4.88
N GLY A 103 -9.12 -3.60 4.86
CA GLY A 103 -8.72 -2.91 3.64
C GLY A 103 -7.26 -3.16 3.25
N GLY A 104 -6.86 -2.55 2.13
CA GLY A 104 -5.50 -2.49 1.65
C GLY A 104 -4.99 -1.06 1.57
N GLY A 105 -3.72 -0.86 1.93
CA GLY A 105 -2.98 0.36 1.71
C GLY A 105 -1.90 0.17 0.65
N TYR A 106 -1.73 1.17 -0.22
CA TYR A 106 -0.78 1.19 -1.32
C TYR A 106 -0.03 2.52 -1.30
N GLN A 107 1.28 2.48 -1.06
CA GLN A 107 2.15 3.64 -1.23
C GLN A 107 3.05 3.46 -2.45
N PHE A 108 2.90 4.35 -3.43
CA PHE A 108 3.60 4.30 -4.69
C PHE A 108 4.95 5.00 -4.54
N LEU A 109 6.01 4.30 -4.90
CA LEU A 109 7.37 4.84 -4.93
C LEU A 109 7.72 5.19 -6.37
N TYR A 110 8.23 6.39 -6.59
CA TYR A 110 8.62 6.89 -7.90
C TYR A 110 10.15 6.97 -8.04
N LYS A 111 10.65 7.10 -9.27
CA LYS A 111 12.07 7.31 -9.54
C LYS A 111 12.62 8.46 -8.68
N GLY A 112 13.67 8.17 -7.91
CA GLY A 112 14.27 9.11 -6.96
C GLY A 112 13.94 8.79 -5.50
N ASP A 113 12.82 8.11 -5.25
CA ASP A 113 12.51 7.56 -3.94
C ASP A 113 13.41 6.37 -3.61
N GLN A 114 13.61 6.13 -2.33
CA GLN A 114 14.45 5.05 -1.85
C GLN A 114 13.80 4.33 -0.70
N LEU A 115 13.93 3.00 -0.68
CA LEU A 115 13.54 2.17 0.45
C LEU A 115 14.65 1.16 0.72
N TYR A 116 15.01 1.03 1.99
CA TYR A 116 15.98 0.06 2.48
C TYR A 116 15.30 -0.75 3.57
N VAL A 117 15.37 -2.07 3.46
CA VAL A 117 14.90 -2.99 4.49
C VAL A 117 16.10 -3.70 5.09
N THR A 118 16.28 -3.60 6.40
CA THR A 118 17.27 -4.39 7.14
C THR A 118 16.60 -5.37 8.07
N ASN A 119 17.17 -6.58 8.20
CA ASN A 119 16.73 -7.57 9.18
C ASN A 119 17.33 -7.29 10.57
N GLU A 120 16.99 -8.14 11.55
CA GLU A 120 17.45 -8.01 12.95
C GLU A 120 18.97 -8.14 13.12
N SER A 121 19.69 -8.76 12.17
CA SER A 121 21.16 -8.80 12.18
C SER A 121 21.81 -7.55 11.59
N GLY A 122 21.02 -6.53 11.24
CA GLY A 122 21.50 -5.29 10.60
C GLY A 122 21.88 -5.47 9.12
N SER A 123 21.54 -6.61 8.51
CA SER A 123 21.82 -6.87 7.10
C SER A 123 20.72 -6.27 6.23
N THR A 124 21.10 -5.52 5.20
CA THR A 124 20.13 -5.08 4.18
C THR A 124 19.67 -6.28 3.36
N VAL A 125 18.37 -6.54 3.41
CA VAL A 125 17.74 -7.67 2.72
C VAL A 125 16.97 -7.25 1.46
N GLU A 126 16.59 -5.98 1.35
CA GLU A 126 15.88 -5.46 0.18
C GLU A 126 16.16 -3.96 -0.02
N VAL A 127 16.18 -3.54 -1.28
CA VAL A 127 16.44 -2.14 -1.68
C VAL A 127 15.57 -1.75 -2.87
N VAL A 128 14.89 -0.61 -2.76
CA VAL A 128 14.20 0.07 -3.86
C VAL A 128 14.90 1.40 -4.13
N LYS A 129 15.22 1.69 -5.39
CA LYS A 129 15.80 2.94 -5.90
C LYS A 129 15.42 3.16 -7.36
#